data_AF-A0A2Z5TR12-F1
#
_entry.id   AF-A0A2Z5TR12-F1
#
_cell.length_a   1.000
_cell.length_b   1.000
_cell.length_c   1.000
_cell.angle_alpha   90.00
_cell.angle_beta   90.00
_cell.angle_gamma   90.00
#
_symmetry.space_group_name_H-M   'P 1'
#
loop_
_entity.id
_entity.type
_entity.pdbx_description
1 polymer ?
#
loop_
_entity_poly.entity_id
_entity_poly.type
_entity_poly.pdbx_seq_one_letter_code
_entity_poly.pdbx_strand_id
1 'polypeptide(L)'
;MVQVTVSVLEEYLRDNYEMGISEQSLFMKLVEEVGEVAELLNKRAGRKMVSEEEDLSSRLAEELADVIHYAVAIAAVNQLDLTEAIIEKDKCASVKYGHETNLLEYIEKGR
;
A
#
# COMPACT_ATOMS: atom_id res chain seq x y z
N MET A 1 -10.13 -19.35 0.93
CA MET A 1 -9.76 -18.02 1.46
C MET A 1 -10.06 -16.98 0.41
N VAL A 2 -10.51 -15.79 0.81
CA VAL A 2 -10.66 -14.66 -0.11
C VAL A 2 -9.27 -14.10 -0.39
N GLN A 3 -8.93 -13.84 -1.65
CA GLN A 3 -7.67 -13.23 -2.07
C GLN A 3 -7.97 -11.86 -2.65
N VAL A 4 -7.28 -10.83 -2.16
CA VAL A 4 -7.33 -9.48 -2.72
C VAL A 4 -6.06 -9.29 -3.54
N THR A 5 -6.21 -8.92 -4.81
CA THR A 5 -5.09 -8.54 -5.68
C THR A 5 -5.09 -7.03 -5.90
N VAL A 6 -3.95 -6.48 -6.32
CA VAL A 6 -3.85 -5.05 -6.66
C VAL A 6 -4.86 -4.70 -7.74
N SER A 7 -4.96 -5.50 -8.80
CA SER A 7 -5.90 -5.24 -9.91
C SER A 7 -7.37 -5.25 -9.46
N VAL A 8 -7.78 -6.18 -8.59
CA VAL A 8 -9.16 -6.21 -8.06
C VAL A 8 -9.41 -4.98 -7.17
N LEU A 9 -8.43 -4.56 -6.39
CA LEU A 9 -8.54 -3.36 -5.57
C LEU A 9 -8.59 -2.08 -6.45
N GLU A 10 -7.78 -2.00 -7.52
CA GLU A 10 -7.83 -0.91 -8.49
C GLU A 10 -9.20 -0.78 -9.15
N GLU A 11 -9.78 -1.91 -9.60
CA GLU A 11 -11.14 -1.96 -10.17
C GLU A 11 -12.19 -1.49 -9.16
N TYR A 12 -12.18 -2.05 -7.94
CA TYR A 12 -13.11 -1.69 -6.88
C TYR A 12 -13.03 -0.19 -6.50
N LEU A 13 -11.82 0.36 -6.39
CA LEU A 13 -11.64 1.76 -6.03
C LEU A 13 -11.99 2.70 -7.19
N ARG A 14 -11.79 2.28 -8.43
CA ARG A 14 -12.24 3.03 -9.60
C ARG A 14 -13.76 3.19 -9.60
N ASP A 15 -14.49 2.12 -9.30
CA ASP A 15 -15.96 2.13 -9.21
C ASP A 15 -16.44 2.97 -8.00
N ASN A 16 -15.76 2.86 -6.87
CA ASN A 16 -16.14 3.60 -5.65
C ASN A 16 -15.87 5.11 -5.70
N TYR A 17 -14.87 5.54 -6.48
CA TYR A 17 -14.46 6.93 -6.59
C TYR A 17 -15.00 7.64 -7.84
N GLU A 18 -16.07 7.12 -8.46
CA GLU A 18 -16.70 7.71 -9.64
C GLU A 18 -16.94 9.23 -9.51
N MET A 19 -16.45 9.96 -10.53
CA MET A 19 -16.62 11.39 -10.82
C MET A 19 -16.82 12.34 -9.61
N GLY A 20 -15.73 12.72 -8.94
CA GLY A 20 -15.73 13.92 -8.11
C GLY A 20 -14.58 14.07 -7.13
N ILE A 21 -13.85 13.00 -6.82
CA ILE A 21 -12.71 13.09 -5.91
C ILE A 21 -11.46 13.47 -6.69
N SER A 22 -10.80 14.57 -6.29
CA SER A 22 -9.53 14.98 -6.87
C SER A 22 -8.39 14.07 -6.39
N GLU A 23 -7.45 13.76 -7.27
CA GLU A 23 -6.21 13.06 -6.91
C GLU A 23 -5.45 13.79 -5.79
N GLN A 24 -5.56 15.12 -5.71
CA GLN A 24 -4.97 15.92 -4.65
C GLN A 24 -5.60 15.61 -3.30
N SER A 25 -6.92 15.43 -3.23
CA SER A 25 -7.62 15.04 -2.01
C SER A 25 -7.19 13.65 -1.53
N LEU A 26 -7.04 12.69 -2.45
CA LEU A 26 -6.54 11.35 -2.13
C LEU A 26 -5.08 11.40 -1.67
N PHE A 27 -4.25 12.25 -2.28
CA PHE A 27 -2.87 12.44 -1.84
C PHE A 27 -2.78 13.03 -0.43
N MET A 28 -3.64 13.99 -0.08
CA MET A 28 -3.69 14.52 1.28
C MET A 28 -4.04 13.44 2.31
N LYS A 29 -5.01 12.57 1.99
CA LYS A 29 -5.33 11.41 2.83
C LYS A 29 -4.15 10.45 2.94
N LEU A 30 -3.50 10.08 1.83
CA LEU A 30 -2.30 9.23 1.85
C LEU A 30 -1.21 9.78 2.79
N VAL A 31 -0.96 11.09 2.76
CA VAL A 31 0.03 11.73 3.64
C VAL A 31 -0.38 11.66 5.12
N GLU A 32 -1.67 11.81 5.41
CA GLU A 32 -2.24 11.65 6.76
C GLU A 32 -1.96 10.24 7.29
N GLU A 33 -2.31 9.20 6.53
CA GLU A 33 -2.13 7.79 6.96
C GLU A 33 -0.66 7.42 7.13
N VAL A 34 0.23 7.94 6.28
CA VAL A 34 1.69 7.79 6.46
C VAL A 34 2.15 8.44 7.77
N GLY A 35 1.55 9.55 8.16
CA GLY A 35 1.78 10.20 9.45
C GLY A 35 1.35 9.33 10.63
N GLU A 36 0.19 8.68 10.54
CA GLU A 36 -0.33 7.76 11.55
C GLU A 36 0.58 6.53 11.72
N VAL A 37 1.01 5.92 10.61
CA VAL A 37 2.02 4.86 10.61
C VAL A 37 3.30 5.32 11.31
N ALA A 38 3.80 6.51 11.00
CA ALA A 38 5.00 7.05 11.61
C ALA A 38 4.83 7.26 13.14
N GLU A 39 3.66 7.71 13.59
CA GLU A 39 3.36 7.82 15.01
C GLU A 39 3.36 6.46 15.71
N LEU A 40 2.67 5.46 15.15
CA LEU A 40 2.60 4.12 15.73
C LEU A 40 3.97 3.45 15.81
N LEU A 41 4.80 3.57 14.77
CA LEU A 41 6.17 3.05 14.79
C LEU A 41 7.02 3.75 15.86
N ASN A 42 6.85 5.06 16.08
CA ASN A 42 7.53 5.78 17.15
C ASN A 42 7.07 5.33 18.54
N LYS A 43 5.77 5.09 18.75
CA LYS A 43 5.22 4.51 19.98
C LYS A 43 5.83 3.12 20.25
N ARG A 44 5.83 2.23 19.25
CA ARG A 44 6.44 0.89 19.35
C ARG A 44 7.93 0.90 19.65
N ALA A 45 8.66 1.89 19.14
CA ALA A 45 10.08 2.06 19.43
C ALA A 45 10.36 2.57 20.86
N GLY A 46 9.33 2.68 21.72
CA GLY A 46 9.45 3.14 23.10
C GLY A 46 9.70 4.65 23.22
N ARG A 47 9.48 5.42 22.15
CA ARG A 47 9.76 6.87 22.11
C ARG A 47 8.57 7.73 22.58
N LYS A 48 7.42 7.11 22.86
CA LYS A 48 6.22 7.71 23.47
C LYS A 48 5.60 6.72 24.45
N MET A 49 4.93 7.20 25.50
CA MET A 49 4.20 6.32 26.43
C MET A 49 3.06 5.62 25.71
N VAL A 50 2.94 4.31 25.93
CA VAL A 50 1.87 3.46 25.40
C VAL A 50 1.00 3.08 26.59
N SER A 51 -0.33 3.18 26.46
CA SER A 51 -1.23 2.66 27.48
C SER A 51 -1.25 1.13 27.41
N GLU A 52 -1.44 0.45 28.54
CA GLU A 52 -1.42 -1.02 28.63
C GLU A 52 -2.51 -1.71 27.78
N GLU A 53 -3.51 -0.94 27.32
CA GLU A 53 -4.66 -1.41 26.53
C GLU A 53 -4.54 -1.14 25.02
N GLU A 54 -3.49 -0.45 24.56
CA GLU A 54 -3.34 -0.10 23.14
C GLU A 54 -2.74 -1.25 22.32
N ASP A 55 -3.56 -1.96 21.54
CA ASP A 55 -3.06 -2.94 20.55
C ASP A 55 -2.44 -2.21 19.35
N LEU A 56 -1.19 -1.79 19.54
CA LEU A 56 -0.38 -1.17 18.49
C LEU A 56 -0.17 -2.09 17.28
N SER A 57 -0.39 -3.41 17.42
CA SER A 57 -0.29 -4.40 16.34
C SER A 57 -1.44 -4.31 15.37
N SER A 58 -2.67 -4.39 15.86
CA SER A 58 -3.88 -4.20 15.04
C SER A 58 -3.88 -2.83 14.37
N ARG A 59 -3.62 -1.78 15.15
CA ARG A 59 -3.62 -0.39 14.64
C ARG A 59 -2.62 -0.20 13.49
N LEU A 60 -1.39 -0.70 13.61
CA LEU A 60 -0.43 -0.55 12.51
C LEU A 60 -0.89 -1.28 11.25
N ALA A 61 -1.56 -2.43 11.39
CA ALA A 61 -2.11 -3.15 10.24
C ALA A 61 -3.22 -2.36 9.56
N GLU A 62 -4.09 -1.69 10.34
CA GLU A 62 -5.13 -0.77 9.84
C GLU A 62 -4.50 0.41 9.09
N GLU A 63 -3.56 1.16 9.70
CA GLU A 63 -2.95 2.32 9.03
C GLU A 63 -2.15 1.92 7.77
N LEU A 64 -1.47 0.75 7.79
CA LEU A 64 -0.80 0.23 6.59
C LEU A 64 -1.80 -0.16 5.49
N ALA A 65 -2.97 -0.66 5.86
CA ALA A 65 -4.04 -0.93 4.90
C ALA A 65 -4.57 0.37 4.29
N ASP A 66 -4.70 1.43 5.07
CA ASP A 66 -5.12 2.75 4.58
C ASP A 66 -4.07 3.40 3.66
N VAL A 67 -2.78 3.24 3.97
CA VAL A 67 -1.68 3.63 3.05
C VAL A 67 -1.79 2.91 1.70
N ILE A 68 -2.02 1.60 1.72
CA ILE A 68 -2.22 0.81 0.49
C ILE A 68 -3.47 1.30 -0.24
N HIS A 69 -4.58 1.48 0.48
CA HIS A 69 -5.87 1.92 -0.08
C HIS A 69 -5.71 3.24 -0.84
N TYR A 70 -5.14 4.28 -0.23
CA TYR A 70 -5.02 5.57 -0.91
C TYR A 70 -3.97 5.57 -2.02
N ALA A 71 -2.88 4.80 -1.89
CA ALA A 71 -1.92 4.65 -2.99
C ALA A 71 -2.56 3.99 -4.21
N VAL A 72 -3.35 2.95 -4.01
CA VAL A 72 -4.07 2.24 -5.09
C VAL A 72 -5.22 3.10 -5.62
N ALA A 73 -5.91 3.86 -4.75
CA ALA A 73 -6.96 4.81 -5.17
C ALA A 73 -6.41 5.87 -6.14
N ILE A 74 -5.24 6.44 -5.85
CA ILE A 74 -4.59 7.42 -6.72
C ILE A 74 -4.27 6.81 -8.09
N ALA A 75 -3.79 5.56 -8.14
CA ALA A 75 -3.57 4.86 -9.40
C ALA A 75 -4.89 4.62 -10.15
N ALA A 76 -5.93 4.17 -9.43
CA ALA A 76 -7.24 3.87 -9.99
C ALA A 76 -7.91 5.09 -10.64
N VAL A 77 -7.95 6.25 -9.96
CA VAL A 77 -8.57 7.47 -10.49
C VAL A 77 -7.78 8.08 -11.66
N ASN A 78 -6.47 7.84 -11.72
CA ASN A 78 -5.60 8.27 -12.79
C ASN A 78 -5.48 7.26 -13.94
N GLN A 79 -6.22 6.14 -13.88
CA GLN A 79 -6.18 5.07 -14.89
C GLN A 79 -4.75 4.54 -15.13
N LEU A 80 -3.96 4.47 -14.06
CA LEU A 80 -2.65 3.82 -14.09
C LEU A 80 -2.82 2.31 -13.92
N ASP A 81 -1.90 1.53 -14.50
CA ASP A 81 -1.76 0.11 -14.20
C ASP A 81 -0.68 -0.07 -13.12
N LEU A 82 -1.12 -0.08 -11.86
CA LEU A 82 -0.17 -0.23 -10.75
C LEU A 82 0.42 -1.64 -10.69
N THR A 83 -0.31 -2.64 -11.16
CA THR A 83 0.16 -4.04 -11.21
C THR A 83 1.38 -4.15 -12.13
N GLU A 84 1.28 -3.62 -13.35
CA GLU A 84 2.40 -3.56 -14.30
C GLU A 84 3.57 -2.74 -13.73
N ALA A 85 3.28 -1.55 -13.19
CA ALA A 85 4.32 -0.68 -12.62
C ALA A 85 5.10 -1.33 -11.46
N ILE A 86 4.43 -2.11 -10.59
CA ILE A 86 5.08 -2.88 -9.51
C ILE A 86 6.03 -3.92 -10.10
N ILE A 87 5.57 -4.69 -11.09
CA ILE A 87 6.36 -5.76 -11.72
C ILE A 87 7.60 -5.17 -12.42
N GLU A 88 7.43 -4.12 -13.21
CA GLU A 88 8.54 -3.49 -13.94
C GLU A 88 9.57 -2.87 -12.99
N LYS A 89 9.11 -2.21 -11.93
CA LYS A 89 9.98 -1.59 -10.93
C LYS A 89 10.79 -2.64 -10.17
N ASP A 90 10.17 -3.74 -9.77
CA ASP A 90 10.88 -4.85 -9.12
C ASP A 90 11.91 -5.48 -10.07
N LYS A 91 11.56 -5.71 -11.34
CA LYS A 91 12.50 -6.22 -12.35
C LYS A 91 13.74 -5.33 -12.51
N CYS A 92 13.55 -4.00 -12.49
CA CYS A 92 14.68 -3.07 -12.52
C CYS A 92 15.52 -3.15 -11.23
N ALA A 93 14.86 -3.27 -10.07
CA ALA A 93 15.52 -3.40 -8.78
C ALA A 93 16.30 -4.72 -8.66
N SER A 94 15.76 -5.84 -9.16
CA SER A 94 16.42 -7.15 -9.12
C SER A 94 17.75 -7.12 -9.86
N VAL A 95 17.80 -6.49 -11.04
CA VAL A 95 19.03 -6.28 -11.82
C VAL A 95 20.00 -5.37 -11.06
N LYS A 96 19.50 -4.26 -10.51
CA LYS A 96 20.32 -3.26 -9.80
C LYS A 96 20.98 -3.82 -8.54
N TYR A 97 20.28 -4.67 -7.79
CA TYR A 97 20.72 -5.20 -6.50
C TYR A 97 21.20 -6.66 -6.57
N GLY A 98 21.20 -7.27 -7.76
CA GLY A 98 21.68 -8.63 -7.97
C GLY A 98 20.81 -9.71 -7.32
N HIS A 99 19.48 -9.53 -7.30
CA HIS A 99 18.57 -10.54 -6.79
C HIS A 99 18.51 -11.74 -7.76
N GLU A 100 18.56 -12.96 -7.23
CA GLU A 100 18.50 -14.20 -8.03
C GLU A 100 17.14 -14.44 -8.70
N THR A 101 16.07 -13.84 -8.19
CA THR A 101 14.70 -14.01 -8.70
C THR A 101 13.96 -12.70 -8.55
N ASN A 102 13.28 -12.25 -9.61
CA ASN A 102 12.38 -11.09 -9.56
C ASN A 102 10.94 -11.52 -9.22
N LEU A 103 10.08 -10.55 -8.92
CA LEU A 103 8.69 -10.77 -8.51
C LEU A 103 7.90 -11.60 -9.53
N LEU A 104 8.05 -11.33 -10.83
CA LEU A 104 7.33 -12.07 -11.87
C LEU A 104 7.76 -13.55 -11.87
N GLU A 105 9.06 -13.82 -11.86
CA GLU A 105 9.61 -15.18 -11.78
C GLU A 105 9.22 -15.88 -10.47
N TYR A 106 9.07 -15.13 -9.37
CA TYR A 106 8.61 -15.67 -8.09
C TYR A 106 7.16 -16.16 -8.20
N ILE A 107 6.28 -15.36 -8.79
CA ILE A 107 4.86 -15.71 -9.01
C ILE A 107 4.74 -16.91 -9.95
N GLU A 108 5.49 -16.94 -11.06
CA GLU A 108 5.44 -18.04 -12.04
C GLU A 108 5.88 -19.39 -11.46
N LYS A 109 6.71 -19.38 -10.40
CA LYS A 109 7.12 -20.60 -9.69
C LYS A 109 6.01 -21.18 -8.80
N GLY A 110 4.84 -20.53 -8.70
CA GLY A 110 3.68 -21.01 -7.95
C GLY A 110 3.90 -21.07 -6.44
N ARG A 111 4.71 -20.15 -5.90
CA ARG A 111 5.01 -20.02 -4.46
C ARG A 111 4.37 -18.80 -3.84
#